data_AF-Q5BSL2-F1
#
_entry.id   AF-Q5BSL2-F1
#
_cell.length_a   1.000
_cell.length_b   1.000
_cell.length_c   1.000
_cell.angle_alpha   90.00
_cell.angle_beta   90.00
_cell.angle_gamma   90.00
#
_symmetry.space_group_name_H-M   'P 1'
#
loop_
_entity.id
_entity.type
_entity.pdbx_description
1 polymer ?
#
loop_
_entity_poly.entity_id
_entity_poly.type
_entity_poly.pdbx_seq_one_letter_code
_entity_poly.pdbx_strand_id
1 'polypeptide(L)'
;PFVTTSLLHHAKLLAWRICLINFRIPPSTLTLRFIMISLLMSLLSSPLFIKHLRKRGIPVFFWVCNNEDDMLKAFELGASGVMTDYPKQLAEFLKKHPEFPIEL
;
A
#
# COMPACT_ATOMS: atom_id res chain seq x y z
N PRO A 1 0.61 19.04 21.42
CA PRO A 1 1.78 18.45 20.72
C PRO A 1 2.28 17.18 21.43
N PHE A 2 1.56 16.05 21.35
CA PHE A 2 2.07 14.73 21.75
C PHE A 2 1.10 13.58 21.37
N VAL A 3 0.67 13.48 20.11
CA VAL A 3 -0.15 12.33 19.65
C VAL A 3 0.15 12.01 18.17
N THR A 4 1.39 11.66 17.83
CA THR A 4 1.70 11.26 16.44
C THR A 4 2.67 10.09 16.31
N THR A 5 3.18 9.51 17.40
CA THR A 5 4.13 8.40 17.33
C THR A 5 3.47 7.02 17.33
N SER A 6 2.30 6.81 17.97
CA SER A 6 1.67 5.49 18.04
C SER A 6 0.93 5.09 16.74
N LEU A 7 0.29 6.04 16.06
CA LEU A 7 -0.40 5.85 14.78
C LEU A 7 0.59 5.57 13.63
N LEU A 8 1.74 6.24 13.62
CA LEU A 8 2.80 6.03 12.63
C LEU A 8 3.48 4.65 12.74
N HIS A 9 3.60 4.10 13.96
CA HIS A 9 4.10 2.74 14.14
C HIS A 9 3.09 1.68 13.72
N HIS A 10 1.80 1.89 13.99
CA HIS A 10 0.73 0.99 13.52
C HIS A 10 0.56 1.04 12.00
N ALA A 11 0.64 2.22 11.39
CA ALA A 11 0.61 2.39 9.93
C ALA A 11 1.80 1.69 9.24
N LYS A 12 3.00 1.75 9.84
CA LYS A 12 4.17 1.02 9.35
C LYS A 12 4.00 -0.50 9.45
N LEU A 13 3.43 -1.02 10.56
CA LEU A 13 3.16 -2.46 10.74
C LEU A 13 2.06 -2.97 9.80
N LEU A 14 1.07 -2.14 9.47
CA LEU A 14 -0.01 -2.47 8.54
C LEU A 14 0.44 -2.43 7.07
N ALA A 15 1.26 -1.44 6.68
CA ALA A 15 1.91 -1.43 5.37
C ALA A 15 2.85 -2.64 5.20
N TRP A 16 3.55 -3.04 6.27
CA TRP A 16 4.33 -4.28 6.31
C TRP A 16 3.44 -5.52 6.14
N ARG A 17 2.24 -5.54 6.73
CA ARG A 17 1.27 -6.64 6.58
C ARG A 17 0.76 -6.76 5.15
N ILE A 18 0.32 -5.69 4.50
CA ILE A 18 -0.19 -5.76 3.11
C ILE A 18 0.87 -6.32 2.15
N CYS A 19 2.15 -5.98 2.35
CA CYS A 19 3.24 -6.49 1.51
C CYS A 19 3.64 -7.94 1.83
N LEU A 20 3.49 -8.40 3.08
CA LEU A 20 3.84 -9.76 3.50
C LEU A 20 2.72 -10.79 3.39
N ILE A 21 1.44 -10.36 3.34
CA ILE A 21 0.28 -11.29 3.39
C ILE A 21 0.28 -12.31 2.24
N ASN A 22 0.90 -12.03 1.09
CA ASN A 22 0.86 -12.93 -0.07
C ASN A 22 2.16 -13.68 -0.41
N PHE A 23 3.27 -13.48 0.34
CA PHE A 23 4.54 -14.14 0.00
C PHE A 23 5.13 -14.93 1.18
N ARG A 24 4.64 -16.16 1.36
CA ARG A 24 5.09 -17.08 2.41
C ARG A 24 6.31 -17.88 1.93
N ILE A 25 7.52 -17.38 2.17
CA ILE A 25 8.78 -18.09 1.87
C ILE A 25 9.23 -18.90 3.10
N PRO A 26 9.63 -20.18 2.97
CA PRO A 26 10.05 -21.02 4.09
C PRO A 26 11.36 -20.56 4.76
N PRO A 27 11.53 -20.78 6.08
CA PRO A 27 12.59 -20.16 6.90
C PRO A 27 13.97 -20.86 6.87
N SER A 28 14.17 -21.95 6.13
CA SER A 28 15.33 -22.83 6.34
C SER A 28 16.63 -22.43 5.60
N THR A 29 16.61 -21.41 4.74
CA THR A 29 17.81 -20.86 4.10
C THR A 29 17.59 -19.38 3.76
N LEU A 30 18.59 -18.48 3.95
CA LEU A 30 18.67 -17.11 3.37
C LEU A 30 18.30 -15.86 4.23
N THR A 31 18.78 -15.70 5.47
CA THR A 31 18.48 -14.50 6.28
C THR A 31 18.84 -13.16 5.63
N LEU A 32 19.99 -13.04 4.93
CA LEU A 32 20.38 -11.81 4.23
C LEU A 32 19.44 -11.48 3.05
N ARG A 33 18.99 -12.49 2.29
CA ARG A 33 18.07 -12.29 1.16
C ARG A 33 16.70 -11.82 1.67
N PHE A 34 16.23 -12.36 2.79
CA PHE A 34 15.02 -11.92 3.44
C PHE A 34 15.09 -10.46 3.88
N ILE A 35 16.20 -10.07 4.53
CA ILE A 35 16.42 -8.67 4.94
C ILE A 35 16.44 -7.76 3.71
N MET A 36 17.15 -8.14 2.64
CA MET A 36 17.25 -7.33 1.43
C MET A 36 15.90 -7.17 0.71
N ILE A 37 15.11 -8.25 0.60
CA ILE A 37 13.75 -8.19 0.04
C ILE A 37 12.87 -7.31 0.92
N SER A 38 12.94 -7.45 2.24
CA SER A 38 12.15 -6.64 3.16
C SER A 38 12.47 -5.15 3.08
N LEU A 39 13.76 -4.79 2.99
CA LEU A 39 14.21 -3.41 2.80
C LEU A 39 13.73 -2.83 1.47
N LEU A 40 13.82 -3.61 0.39
CA LEU A 40 13.33 -3.22 -0.92
C LEU A 40 11.82 -2.98 -0.89
N MET A 41 11.05 -3.91 -0.31
CA MET A 41 9.60 -3.76 -0.19
C MET A 41 9.21 -2.52 0.61
N SER A 42 9.90 -2.26 1.73
CA SER A 42 9.68 -1.07 2.56
C SER A 42 9.99 0.24 1.82
N LEU A 43 11.06 0.26 1.02
CA LEU A 43 11.42 1.42 0.20
C LEU A 43 10.36 1.69 -0.88
N LEU A 44 9.92 0.64 -1.58
CA LEU A 44 8.95 0.74 -2.66
C LEU A 44 7.55 1.11 -2.16
N SER A 45 7.17 0.69 -0.95
CA SER A 45 5.90 1.08 -0.32
C SER A 45 5.98 2.42 0.42
N SER A 46 7.12 3.11 0.40
CA SER A 46 7.27 4.35 1.16
C SER A 46 6.50 5.50 0.51
N PRO A 47 5.82 6.36 1.31
CA PRO A 47 5.10 7.53 0.79
C PRO A 47 6.00 8.49 -0.01
N LEU A 48 7.28 8.57 0.36
CA LEU A 48 8.28 9.39 -0.33
C LEU A 48 8.53 8.87 -1.75
N PHE A 49 8.67 7.56 -1.92
CA PHE A 49 8.89 6.94 -3.22
C PHE A 49 7.65 7.08 -4.11
N ILE A 50 6.45 6.82 -3.57
CA ILE A 50 5.19 6.97 -4.30
C ILE A 50 4.99 8.43 -4.74
N LYS A 51 5.22 9.40 -3.84
CA LYS A 51 5.16 10.83 -4.17
C LYS A 51 6.15 11.22 -5.28
N HIS A 52 7.34 10.63 -5.27
CA HIS A 52 8.36 10.86 -6.29
C HIS A 52 7.94 10.31 -7.67
N LEU A 53 7.36 9.11 -7.71
CA LEU A 53 6.79 8.55 -8.94
C LEU A 53 5.68 9.44 -9.50
N ARG A 54 4.75 9.87 -8.64
CA ARG A 54 3.65 10.76 -9.05
C ARG A 54 4.12 12.11 -9.55
N LYS A 55 5.15 12.70 -8.92
CA LYS A 55 5.74 13.96 -9.40
C LYS A 55 6.32 13.82 -10.82
N ARG A 56 6.68 12.61 -11.24
CA ARG A 56 7.16 12.30 -12.60
C ARG A 56 6.03 11.91 -13.57
N GLY A 57 4.77 11.95 -13.14
CA GLY A 57 3.62 11.51 -13.94
C GLY A 57 3.52 9.99 -14.11
N ILE A 58 4.17 9.21 -13.24
CA ILE A 58 4.08 7.75 -13.27
C ILE A 58 2.92 7.33 -12.36
N PRO A 59 1.86 6.71 -12.89
CA PRO A 59 0.73 6.25 -12.10
C PRO A 59 1.13 5.03 -11.26
N VAL A 60 0.60 4.95 -10.04
CA VAL A 60 0.91 3.87 -9.09
C VAL A 60 -0.35 3.10 -8.76
N PHE A 61 -0.35 1.79 -9.03
CA PHE A 61 -1.47 0.90 -8.77
C PHE A 61 -1.12 -0.10 -7.67
N PHE A 62 -2.04 -0.33 -6.74
CA PHE A 62 -1.92 -1.37 -5.71
C PHE A 62 -2.79 -2.59 -6.06
N TRP A 63 -2.29 -3.79 -5.77
CA TRP A 63 -3.00 -5.06 -5.92
C TRP A 63 -2.65 -6.00 -4.76
N VAL A 64 -3.50 -6.94 -4.32
CA VAL A 64 -4.94 -7.06 -4.58
C VAL A 64 -5.68 -6.49 -3.36
N CYS A 65 -6.51 -5.47 -3.56
CA CYS A 65 -7.23 -4.79 -2.49
C CYS A 65 -8.68 -5.31 -2.44
N ASN A 66 -8.94 -6.33 -1.63
CA ASN A 66 -10.26 -6.97 -1.57
C ASN A 66 -11.18 -6.43 -0.45
N ASN A 67 -10.68 -5.58 0.45
CA ASN A 67 -11.45 -4.96 1.53
C ASN A 67 -11.41 -3.43 1.41
N GLU A 68 -12.47 -2.73 1.88
CA GLU A 68 -12.51 -1.25 1.88
C GLU A 68 -11.33 -0.64 2.65
N ASP A 69 -10.90 -1.23 3.77
CA ASP A 69 -9.74 -0.77 4.54
C ASP A 69 -8.42 -0.79 3.75
N ASP A 70 -8.26 -1.77 2.85
CA ASP A 70 -7.06 -1.91 2.03
C ASP A 70 -7.10 -0.91 0.86
N MET A 71 -8.30 -0.68 0.31
CA MET A 71 -8.52 0.37 -0.69
C MET A 71 -8.20 1.74 -0.09
N LEU A 72 -8.74 2.05 1.09
CA LEU A 72 -8.51 3.32 1.80
C LEU A 72 -7.02 3.57 2.04
N LYS A 73 -6.31 2.58 2.60
CA LYS A 73 -4.86 2.69 2.83
C LYS A 73 -4.08 2.89 1.54
N ALA A 74 -4.44 2.20 0.46
CA ALA A 74 -3.77 2.36 -0.82
C ALA A 74 -3.92 3.79 -1.35
N PHE A 75 -5.13 4.35 -1.31
CA PHE A 75 -5.36 5.73 -1.71
C PHE A 75 -4.71 6.76 -0.78
N GLU A 76 -4.70 6.53 0.53
CA GLU A 76 -3.97 7.37 1.52
C GLU A 76 -2.44 7.37 1.27
N LEU A 77 -1.88 6.23 0.84
CA LEU A 77 -0.47 6.13 0.44
C LEU A 77 -0.18 6.86 -0.88
N GLY A 78 -1.21 7.29 -1.60
CA GLY A 78 -1.11 8.04 -2.84
C GLY A 78 -1.24 7.18 -4.10
N ALA A 79 -2.00 6.07 -4.05
CA ALA A 79 -2.34 5.32 -5.26
C ALA A 79 -3.09 6.17 -6.29
N SER A 80 -2.83 5.93 -7.57
CA SER A 80 -3.65 6.38 -8.71
C SER A 80 -4.88 5.49 -8.91
N GLY A 81 -4.80 4.23 -8.46
CA GLY A 81 -5.90 3.28 -8.48
C GLY A 81 -5.57 1.98 -7.77
N VAL A 82 -6.57 1.11 -7.61
CA VAL A 82 -6.43 -0.20 -6.97
C VAL A 82 -7.02 -1.30 -7.85
N MET A 83 -6.41 -2.47 -7.83
CA MET A 83 -6.89 -3.68 -8.50
C MET A 83 -7.53 -4.60 -7.46
N THR A 84 -8.74 -5.06 -7.74
CA THR A 84 -9.55 -5.90 -6.85
C THR A 84 -10.27 -6.98 -7.63
N ASP A 85 -10.55 -8.10 -6.99
CA ASP A 85 -11.42 -9.14 -7.55
C ASP A 85 -12.91 -8.76 -7.45
N TYR A 86 -13.23 -7.70 -6.67
CA TYR A 86 -14.59 -7.25 -6.38
C TYR A 86 -14.87 -5.84 -6.96
N PRO A 87 -14.99 -5.69 -8.29
CA PRO A 87 -15.14 -4.38 -8.94
C PRO A 87 -16.38 -3.60 -8.48
N LYS A 88 -17.45 -4.30 -8.08
CA LYS A 88 -18.65 -3.67 -7.52
C LYS A 88 -18.36 -2.96 -6.19
N GLN A 89 -17.58 -3.59 -5.30
CA GLN A 89 -17.20 -2.98 -4.02
C GLN A 89 -16.30 -1.78 -4.22
N LEU A 90 -15.34 -1.86 -5.15
CA LEU A 90 -14.51 -0.71 -5.51
C LEU A 90 -15.34 0.45 -6.08
N ALA A 91 -16.33 0.17 -6.93
CA ALA A 91 -17.22 1.21 -7.46
C ALA A 91 -18.04 1.88 -6.35
N GLU A 92 -18.53 1.13 -5.37
CA GLU A 92 -19.23 1.69 -4.20
C GLU A 92 -18.29 2.49 -3.30
N PHE A 93 -17.07 2.00 -3.07
CA PHE A 93 -16.03 2.70 -2.32
C PHE A 93 -15.70 4.05 -2.95
N LEU A 94 -15.46 4.10 -4.26
CA LEU A 94 -15.16 5.35 -4.97
C LEU A 94 -16.33 6.35 -4.96
N LYS A 95 -17.58 5.86 -4.95
CA LYS A 95 -18.76 6.72 -4.78
C LYS A 95 -18.83 7.34 -3.38
N LYS A 96 -18.40 6.62 -2.35
CA LYS A 96 -18.33 7.11 -0.96
C LYS A 96 -17.17 8.11 -0.77
N HIS A 97 -16.11 8.00 -1.57
CA HIS A 97 -14.87 8.77 -1.45
C HIS A 97 -14.53 9.58 -2.72
N PRO A 98 -15.29 10.65 -3.04
CA PRO A 98 -15.06 11.47 -4.23
C PRO A 98 -13.74 12.27 -4.18
N GLU A 99 -13.07 12.34 -3.03
CA GLU A 99 -11.78 12.99 -2.84
C GLU A 99 -10.60 12.26 -3.51
N PHE A 100 -10.74 10.96 -3.79
CA PHE A 100 -9.65 10.18 -4.36
C PHE A 100 -9.58 10.36 -5.88
N PRO A 101 -8.37 10.66 -6.42
CA PRO A 101 -8.21 10.89 -7.84
C PRO A 101 -8.38 9.58 -8.61
N ILE A 102 -9.31 9.57 -9.57
CA ILE A 102 -9.45 8.50 -10.54
C ILE A 102 -8.61 8.91 -11.76
N GLU A 103 -7.30 8.66 -11.69
CA GLU A 103 -6.40 8.83 -12.83
C GLU A 103 -6.56 7.58 -13.74
N LEU A 104 -7.51 7.64 -14.70
CA LEU A 104 -7.73 6.61 -15.73
C LEU A 104 -6.72 6.72 -16.88
#